data_AF-A0A1W7M3K2-F1
#
_entry.id   AF-A0A1W7M3K2-F1
#
_cell.length_a   1.000
_cell.length_b   1.000
_cell.length_c   1.000
_cell.angle_alpha   90.00
_cell.angle_beta   90.00
_cell.angle_gamma   90.00
#
_symmetry.space_group_name_H-M   'P 1'
#
loop_
_entity.id
_entity.type
_entity.pdbx_description
1 polymer ?
#
loop_
_entity_poly.entity_id
_entity_poly.type
_entity_poly.pdbx_seq_one_letter_code
_entity_poly.pdbx_strand_id
1 'polypeptide(L)'
;MHNELTTLADNLGVSRSEIVRLAVDHYLAFHAGRGANPNRVAELAEFNQLVMDQILRRDFPDLREQVLDAVDKRLGKFHGR
;
A
#
# COMPACT_ATOMS: atom_id res chain seq x y z
N MET A 1 12.47 -15.00 10.99
CA MET A 1 13.31 -14.66 9.82
C MET A 1 13.81 -15.85 9.00
N HIS A 2 14.69 -16.74 9.51
CA HIS A 2 15.25 -17.83 8.68
C HIS A 2 14.21 -18.88 8.25
N ASN A 3 13.24 -19.18 9.12
CA ASN A 3 12.11 -20.06 8.78
C ASN A 3 11.17 -19.41 7.75
N GLU A 4 10.82 -18.13 7.89
CA GLU A 4 9.95 -17.41 6.95
C GLU A 4 10.55 -17.34 5.54
N LEU A 5 11.87 -17.08 5.44
CA LEU A 5 12.58 -17.07 4.16
C LEU A 5 12.54 -18.45 3.49
N THR A 6 12.68 -19.51 4.28
CA THR A 6 12.67 -20.88 3.78
C THR A 6 11.27 -21.27 3.32
N THR A 7 10.24 -21.01 4.13
CA THR A 7 8.83 -21.21 3.74
C THR A 7 8.47 -20.44 2.47
N LEU A 8 8.90 -19.17 2.35
CA LEU A 8 8.64 -18.37 1.15
C LEU A 8 9.35 -18.95 -0.09
N ALA A 9 10.60 -19.36 0.06
CA ALA A 9 11.38 -19.98 -1.01
C ALA A 9 10.71 -21.28 -1.49
N ASP A 10 10.27 -22.13 -0.56
CA ASP A 10 9.57 -23.38 -0.85
C ASP A 10 8.22 -23.11 -1.54
N ASN A 11 7.42 -22.17 -1.04
CA ASN A 11 6.13 -21.80 -1.64
C ASN A 11 6.27 -21.27 -3.08
N LEU A 12 7.36 -20.58 -3.38
CA LEU A 12 7.64 -20.01 -4.69
C LEU A 12 8.44 -20.96 -5.60
N GLY A 13 8.89 -22.11 -5.09
CA GLY A 13 9.71 -23.07 -5.84
C GLY A 13 11.09 -22.51 -6.24
N VAL A 14 11.64 -21.59 -5.46
CA VAL A 14 12.94 -20.95 -5.74
C VAL A 14 13.93 -21.17 -4.61
N SER A 15 15.22 -20.93 -4.85
CA SER A 15 16.22 -21.01 -3.79
C SER A 15 16.13 -19.83 -2.82
N ARG A 16 16.55 -20.03 -1.57
CA ARG A 16 16.67 -18.93 -0.58
C ARG A 16 17.57 -17.79 -1.10
N SER A 17 18.64 -18.12 -1.81
CA SER A 17 19.55 -17.14 -2.43
C SER A 17 18.85 -16.31 -3.49
N GLU A 18 17.86 -16.86 -4.18
CA GLU A 18 17.07 -16.13 -5.16
C GLU A 18 16.17 -15.10 -4.50
N ILE A 19 15.49 -15.47 -3.42
CA ILE A 19 14.69 -14.53 -2.61
C ILE A 19 15.56 -13.39 -2.09
N VAL A 20 16.78 -13.69 -1.61
CA VAL A 20 17.72 -12.67 -1.14
C VAL A 20 18.16 -11.75 -2.28
N ARG A 21 18.47 -12.28 -3.47
CA ARG A 21 18.79 -11.46 -4.65
C ARG A 21 17.66 -10.52 -5.03
N LEU A 22 16.43 -11.03 -5.13
CA LEU A 22 15.25 -10.22 -5.44
C LEU A 22 15.05 -9.10 -4.40
N ALA A 23 15.22 -9.40 -3.11
CA ALA A 23 15.12 -8.39 -2.06
C ALA A 23 16.18 -7.29 -2.21
N VAL A 24 17.42 -7.66 -2.52
CA VAL A 24 18.51 -6.70 -2.78
C VAL A 24 18.24 -5.87 -4.03
N ASP A 25 17.79 -6.48 -5.12
CA ASP A 25 17.46 -5.78 -6.36
C ASP A 25 16.32 -4.77 -6.16
N HIS A 26 15.26 -5.16 -5.45
CA HIS A 26 14.18 -4.25 -5.08
C HIS A 26 14.66 -3.09 -4.21
N TYR A 27 15.52 -3.36 -3.23
CA TYR A 27 16.11 -2.33 -2.38
C TYR A 27 16.92 -1.32 -3.21
N LEU A 28 17.80 -1.80 -4.08
CA LEU A 28 18.63 -0.95 -4.94
C LEU A 28 17.77 -0.18 -5.96
N ALA A 29 16.74 -0.80 -6.53
CA ALA A 29 15.82 -0.14 -7.45
C ALA A 29 15.04 1.00 -6.77
N PHE A 30 14.56 0.77 -5.55
CA PHE A 30 13.90 1.81 -4.74
C PHE A 30 14.83 3.00 -4.49
N HIS A 31 16.06 2.76 -4.03
CA HIS A 31 17.03 3.84 -3.74
C HIS A 31 17.53 4.55 -5.00
N ALA A 32 17.55 3.86 -6.14
CA ALA A 32 17.84 4.47 -7.43
C ALA A 32 16.66 5.24 -8.04
N GLY A 33 15.51 5.32 -7.34
CA GLY A 33 14.30 5.98 -7.84
C GLY A 33 13.62 5.25 -9.01
N ARG A 34 14.00 3.99 -9.27
CA ARG A 34 13.48 3.15 -10.35
C ARG A 34 12.38 2.19 -9.89
N GLY A 35 12.14 2.08 -8.58
CA GLY A 35 11.07 1.29 -7.97
C GLY A 35 9.89 2.15 -7.50
N ALA A 36 8.75 1.51 -7.25
CA ALA A 36 7.61 2.16 -6.59
C ALA A 36 8.02 2.55 -5.17
N ASN A 37 7.88 3.84 -4.82
CA ASN A 37 8.16 4.32 -3.48
C ASN A 37 6.87 4.27 -2.64
N PRO A 38 6.77 3.38 -1.63
CA PRO A 38 5.55 3.25 -0.83
C PRO A 38 5.15 4.55 -0.12
N ASN A 39 6.14 5.35 0.32
CA ASN A 39 5.87 6.65 0.95
C ASN A 39 5.24 7.61 -0.06
N ARG A 40 5.77 7.65 -1.29
CA ARG A 40 5.18 8.46 -2.36
C ARG A 40 3.76 8.02 -2.70
N VAL A 41 3.49 6.72 -2.70
CA VAL A 41 2.14 6.19 -2.93
C VAL A 41 1.19 6.60 -1.80
N ALA A 42 1.65 6.55 -0.54
CA ALA A 42 0.89 7.00 0.62
C ALA A 42 0.59 8.51 0.56
N GLU A 43 1.60 9.33 0.25
CA GLU A 43 1.45 10.78 0.06
C GLU A 43 0.44 11.11 -1.05
N LEU A 44 0.53 10.43 -2.20
CA LEU A 44 -0.45 10.61 -3.28
C LEU A 44 -1.87 10.19 -2.87
N ALA A 45 -2.00 9.12 -2.09
CA ALA A 45 -3.29 8.69 -1.58
C ALA A 45 -3.89 9.73 -0.62
N GLU A 46 -3.08 10.31 0.27
CA GLU A 46 -3.49 11.38 1.18
C GLU A 46 -3.95 12.62 0.41
N PHE A 47 -3.18 13.09 -0.58
CA PHE A 47 -3.58 14.23 -1.41
C PHE A 47 -4.89 13.97 -2.16
N ASN A 48 -5.08 12.76 -2.70
CA ASN A 48 -6.33 12.40 -3.35
C ASN A 48 -7.51 12.39 -2.38
N GLN A 49 -7.32 11.90 -1.15
CA GLN A 49 -8.35 11.94 -0.11
C GLN A 49 -8.73 13.38 0.27
N LEU A 50 -7.75 14.28 0.40
CA LEU A 50 -7.98 15.70 0.68
C LEU A 50 -8.77 16.37 -0.46
N VAL A 51 -8.36 16.17 -1.71
CA VAL A 51 -9.07 16.72 -2.87
C VAL A 51 -10.51 16.20 -2.93
N MET A 52 -10.71 14.91 -2.68
CA MET A 52 -12.05 14.30 -2.67
C MET A 52 -12.93 14.89 -1.56
N ASP A 53 -12.39 15.09 -0.35
CA ASP A 53 -13.12 15.73 0.75
C ASP A 53 -13.53 17.17 0.39
N GLN A 54 -12.66 17.94 -0.28
CA GLN A 54 -12.99 19.28 -0.76
C GLN A 54 -14.11 19.27 -1.82
N ILE A 55 -14.05 18.34 -2.77
CA ILE A 55 -15.10 18.18 -3.79
C ILE A 55 -16.43 17.81 -3.13
N LEU A 56 -16.43 16.85 -2.20
CA LEU A 56 -17.63 16.43 -1.48
C LEU A 56 -18.22 17.59 -0.67
N ARG A 57 -17.40 18.35 0.06
CA ARG A 57 -17.88 19.52 0.81
C ARG A 57 -18.51 20.59 -0.08
N ARG A 58 -17.95 20.82 -1.27
CA ARG A 58 -18.39 21.89 -2.18
C ARG A 58 -19.63 21.48 -2.99
N ASP A 59 -19.58 20.30 -3.60
CA ASP A 59 -20.52 19.92 -4.66
C ASP A 59 -21.58 18.92 -4.17
N PHE A 60 -21.28 18.15 -3.11
CA PHE A 60 -22.14 17.09 -2.60
C PHE A 60 -22.16 17.02 -1.06
N PRO A 61 -22.42 18.15 -0.36
CA PRO A 61 -22.26 18.22 1.10
C PRO A 61 -23.11 17.17 1.84
N ASP A 62 -24.31 16.89 1.33
CA ASP A 62 -25.24 15.93 1.93
C ASP A 62 -24.76 14.48 1.84
N LEU A 63 -23.85 14.15 0.91
CA LEU A 63 -23.31 12.80 0.73
C LEU A 63 -22.02 12.57 1.51
N ARG A 64 -21.38 13.62 2.02
CA ARG A 64 -20.04 13.56 2.60
C ARG A 64 -19.92 12.53 3.73
N GLU A 65 -20.81 12.61 4.72
CA GLU A 65 -20.79 11.70 5.88
C GLU A 65 -21.03 10.24 5.46
N GLN A 66 -21.96 10.00 4.53
CA GLN A 66 -22.23 8.65 4.01
C GLN A 66 -20.99 8.04 3.32
N VAL A 67 -20.23 8.86 2.58
CA VAL A 67 -19.00 8.41 1.92
C VAL A 67 -17.92 8.09 2.96
N LEU A 68 -17.75 8.93 3.98
CA LEU A 68 -16.79 8.68 5.06
C LEU A 68 -17.11 7.40 5.83
N ASP A 69 -18.37 7.17 6.17
CA ASP A 69 -18.84 5.94 6.80
C ASP A 69 -18.52 4.69 5.97
N ALA A 70 -18.70 4.78 4.64
CA ALA A 70 -18.40 3.68 3.73
C ALA A 70 -16.88 3.41 3.66
N VAL A 71 -16.06 4.46 3.70
CA VAL A 71 -14.59 4.34 3.75
C VAL A 71 -14.16 3.66 5.05
N ASP A 72 -14.66 4.08 6.20
CA ASP A 72 -14.29 3.49 7.49
C ASP A 72 -14.70 2.02 7.60
N LYS A 73 -15.90 1.65 7.10
CA LYS A 73 -16.32 0.24 7.02
C LYS A 73 -15.38 -0.61 6.18
N ARG A 74 -14.90 -0.09 5.03
CA ARG A 74 -13.96 -0.81 4.17
C ARG A 74 -12.58 -0.90 4.80
N LEU A 75 -12.10 0.18 5.43
CA LEU A 75 -10.83 0.18 6.15
C LEU A 75 -10.84 -0.87 7.28
N GLY A 76 -11.88 -0.90 8.11
CA GLY A 76 -12.04 -1.92 9.14
C GLY A 76 -12.06 -3.35 8.57
N LYS A 77 -12.80 -3.57 7.47
CA LYS A 77 -12.93 -4.90 6.85
C LYS A 77 -11.63 -5.45 6.28
N PHE A 78 -10.83 -4.62 5.61
CA PHE A 78 -9.68 -5.09 4.82
C PHE A 78 -8.33 -4.82 5.48
N HIS A 79 -8.26 -3.86 6.41
CA HIS A 79 -7.00 -3.41 6.99
C HIS A 79 -6.92 -3.55 8.50
N GLY A 80 -7.98 -4.05 9.16
CA GLY A 80 -7.96 -4.43 10.58
C GLY A 80 -7.49 -3.28 11.47
N ARG A 81 -8.35 -2.27 11.66
CA ARG A 81 -8.14 -1.30 12.73
C ARG A 81 -8.53 -1.91 14.07
#